data_AF-A0A2D8GCF5-F1
#
_entry.id   AF-A0A2D8GCF5-F1
#
_cell.length_a   1.000
_cell.length_b   1.000
_cell.length_c   1.000
_cell.angle_alpha   90.00
_cell.angle_beta   90.00
_cell.angle_gamma   90.00
#
_symmetry.space_group_name_H-M   'P 1'
#
loop_
_entity.id
_entity.type
_entity.pdbx_description
1 polymer ?
#
loop_
_entity_poly.entity_id
_entity_poly.type
_entity_poly.pdbx_seq_one_letter_code
_entity_poly.pdbx_strand_id
1 'polypeptide(L)'
;MKKFKLYLIKNISSSLQSLSLPNVDFNLSPPKNRSFGDLSSNLPLLLGSIQKTHPLKVGKLILEDLKERKLENIDDINIKAPGFLNFRISPIFFQKKIDLILKENK
;
A
#
# COMPACT_ATOMS: atom_id res chain seq x y z
N MET A 1 4.13 -13.91 1.39
CA MET A 1 4.30 -12.46 1.60
C MET A 1 4.92 -11.78 0.39
N LYS A 2 6.03 -12.30 -0.19
CA LYS A 2 6.63 -11.76 -1.43
C LYS A 2 5.63 -11.54 -2.58
N LYS A 3 4.79 -12.53 -2.91
CA LYS A 3 3.75 -12.41 -3.97
C LYS A 3 2.76 -11.27 -3.69
N PHE A 4 2.30 -11.13 -2.46
CA PHE A 4 1.34 -10.07 -2.08
C PHE A 4 1.97 -8.68 -2.13
N LYS A 5 3.23 -8.55 -1.70
CA LYS A 5 3.98 -7.30 -1.85
C LYS A 5 4.13 -6.88 -3.32
N LEU A 6 4.39 -7.83 -4.21
CA LEU A 6 4.43 -7.57 -5.66
C LEU A 6 3.07 -7.17 -6.22
N TYR A 7 1.98 -7.79 -5.75
CA TYR A 7 0.62 -7.38 -6.09
C TYR A 7 0.34 -5.92 -5.70
N LEU A 8 0.70 -5.51 -4.49
CA LEU A 8 0.54 -4.12 -4.06
C LEU A 8 1.39 -3.15 -4.89
N ILE A 9 2.65 -3.49 -5.15
CA ILE A 9 3.53 -2.65 -6.00
C ILE A 9 2.91 -2.44 -7.38
N LYS A 10 2.40 -3.50 -8.02
CA LYS A 10 1.73 -3.39 -9.33
C LYS A 10 0.49 -2.48 -9.30
N ASN A 11 -0.34 -2.59 -8.27
CA ASN A 11 -1.53 -1.74 -8.13
C ASN A 11 -1.15 -0.28 -7.87
N ILE A 12 -0.12 -0.03 -7.06
CA ILE A 12 0.42 1.31 -6.84
C ILE A 12 0.96 1.89 -8.14
N SER A 13 1.78 1.15 -8.90
CA SER A 13 2.28 1.61 -10.20
C SER A 13 1.15 1.90 -11.20
N SER A 14 0.10 1.07 -11.21
CA SER A 14 -1.08 1.30 -12.05
C SER A 14 -1.85 2.56 -11.64
N SER A 15 -1.94 2.82 -10.32
CA SER A 15 -2.51 4.06 -9.76
C SER A 15 -1.74 5.29 -10.22
N LEU A 16 -0.41 5.25 -10.13
CA LEU A 16 0.44 6.35 -10.61
C LEU A 16 0.23 6.61 -12.10
N GLN A 17 0.14 5.57 -12.92
CA GLN A 17 -0.12 5.69 -14.35
C GLN A 17 -1.51 6.30 -14.64
N SER A 18 -2.57 5.80 -13.99
CA SER A 18 -3.94 6.32 -14.16
C SER A 18 -4.05 7.79 -13.76
N LEU A 19 -3.32 8.21 -12.73
CA LEU A 19 -3.29 9.58 -12.25
C LEU A 19 -2.28 10.49 -13.00
N SER A 20 -1.59 9.97 -14.02
CA SER A 20 -0.53 10.68 -14.75
C SER A 20 0.58 11.22 -13.82
N LEU A 21 0.88 10.49 -12.75
CA LEU A 21 1.91 10.81 -11.77
C LEU A 21 3.26 10.20 -12.18
N PRO A 22 4.39 10.84 -11.80
CA PRO A 22 5.72 10.29 -12.05
C PRO A 22 5.87 8.87 -11.48
N ASN A 23 6.46 7.97 -12.27
CA ASN A 23 6.88 6.67 -11.76
C ASN A 23 8.17 6.84 -10.94
N VAL A 24 8.17 6.39 -9.70
CA VAL A 24 9.27 6.58 -8.76
C VAL A 24 9.51 5.31 -7.97
N ASP A 25 10.76 5.07 -7.60
CA ASP A 25 11.10 3.98 -6.69
C ASP A 25 10.69 4.35 -5.26
N PHE A 26 9.69 3.65 -4.74
CA PHE A 26 9.19 3.85 -3.38
C PHE A 26 9.49 2.65 -2.49
N ASN A 27 9.58 2.91 -1.18
CA ASN A 27 9.66 1.86 -0.18
C ASN A 27 8.25 1.36 0.13
N LEU A 28 8.09 0.04 0.28
CA LEU A 28 6.94 -0.59 0.90
C LEU A 28 7.46 -1.56 1.98
N SER A 29 7.27 -1.24 3.25
CA SER A 29 7.81 -2.04 4.36
C SER A 29 6.92 -1.96 5.60
N PRO A 30 7.07 -2.88 6.57
CA PRO A 30 6.35 -2.78 7.83
C PRO A 30 6.64 -1.44 8.53
N PRO A 31 5.61 -0.73 9.04
CA PRO A 31 5.82 0.52 9.75
C PRO A 31 6.51 0.28 11.09
N LYS A 32 7.25 1.28 11.58
CA LYS A 32 7.82 1.26 12.95
C LYS A 32 6.72 1.19 14.02
N ASN A 33 5.60 1.85 13.78
CA ASN A 33 4.44 1.85 14.67
C ASN A 33 3.34 0.94 14.08
N ARG A 34 3.01 -0.15 14.79
CA ARG A 34 2.01 -1.13 14.36
C ARG A 34 0.59 -0.57 14.24
N SER A 35 0.28 0.55 14.90
CA SER A 35 -1.01 1.23 14.71
C SER A 35 -1.20 1.79 13.29
N PHE A 36 -0.13 1.85 12.49
CA PHE A 36 -0.17 2.25 11.07
C PHE A 36 -0.40 1.06 10.13
N GLY A 37 -0.78 -0.11 10.65
CA GLY A 37 -1.08 -1.28 9.83
C GLY A 37 0.16 -2.14 9.59
N ASP A 38 0.11 -2.92 8.51
CA ASP A 38 1.06 -4.00 8.23
C ASP A 38 2.16 -3.56 7.26
N LEU A 39 1.84 -2.62 6.36
CA LEU A 39 2.77 -2.06 5.39
C LEU A 39 2.58 -0.54 5.29
N SER A 40 3.67 0.16 5.03
CA SER A 40 3.70 1.60 4.86
C SER A 40 4.61 1.98 3.70
N SER A 41 4.27 3.05 3.01
CA SER A 41 5.04 3.60 1.90
C SER A 41 5.30 5.09 2.05
N ASN A 42 6.53 5.49 1.72
CA ASN A 42 6.97 6.88 1.64
C ASN A 42 6.62 7.54 0.29
N LEU A 43 5.89 6.86 -0.59
CA LEU A 43 5.56 7.33 -1.93
C LEU A 43 5.00 8.77 -1.97
N PRO A 44 4.06 9.19 -1.10
CA PRO A 44 3.56 10.56 -1.13
C PRO A 44 4.65 11.62 -0.82
N LEU A 45 5.63 11.30 0.03
CA LEU A 45 6.77 12.19 0.31
C LEU A 45 7.64 12.39 -0.93
N LEU A 46 7.95 11.28 -1.64
CA LEU A 46 8.77 11.32 -2.85
C LEU A 46 8.09 12.14 -3.95
N LEU A 47 6.81 11.88 -4.20
CA LEU A 47 6.05 12.59 -5.22
C LEU A 47 5.79 14.05 -4.87
N GLY A 48 5.57 14.36 -3.57
CA GLY A 48 5.44 15.74 -3.11
C GLY A 48 6.71 16.54 -3.38
N SER A 49 7.87 15.95 -3.13
CA SER A 49 9.18 16.56 -3.43
C SER A 49 9.35 16.83 -4.93
N ILE A 50 9.11 15.82 -5.78
CA ILE A 50 9.30 15.90 -7.24
C ILE A 50 8.36 16.93 -7.87
N GLN A 51 7.09 16.91 -7.48
CA GLN A 51 6.08 17.78 -8.07
C GLN A 51 6.01 19.16 -7.38
N LYS A 52 6.81 19.39 -6.33
CA LYS A 52 6.75 20.60 -5.48
C LYS A 52 5.33 20.81 -4.90
N THR A 53 4.69 19.73 -4.47
CA THR A 53 3.36 19.74 -3.85
C THR A 53 3.38 19.16 -2.45
N HIS A 54 2.37 19.49 -1.64
CA HIS A 54 2.26 18.96 -0.29
C HIS A 54 2.07 17.42 -0.33
N PRO A 55 2.89 16.60 0.37
CA PRO A 55 2.82 15.14 0.32
C PRO A 55 1.43 14.56 0.62
N LEU A 56 0.74 15.11 1.62
CA LEU A 56 -0.64 14.70 1.93
C LEU A 56 -1.64 14.96 0.80
N LYS A 57 -1.41 15.96 -0.06
CA LYS A 57 -2.29 16.26 -1.19
C LYS A 57 -2.17 15.18 -2.27
N VAL A 58 -0.94 14.90 -2.73
CA VAL A 58 -0.71 13.84 -3.73
C VAL A 58 -1.06 12.47 -3.19
N GLY A 59 -0.75 12.20 -1.93
CA GLY A 59 -1.07 10.90 -1.33
C GLY A 59 -2.57 10.67 -1.13
N LYS A 60 -3.39 11.73 -0.96
CA LYS A 60 -4.85 11.61 -0.98
C LYS A 60 -5.37 11.19 -2.36
N LEU A 61 -4.81 11.73 -3.45
CA LEU A 61 -5.20 11.32 -4.81
C LEU A 61 -4.94 9.83 -5.04
N ILE A 62 -3.76 9.36 -4.64
CA ILE A 62 -3.37 7.94 -4.74
C ILE A 62 -4.28 7.08 -3.84
N LEU A 63 -4.57 7.54 -2.63
CA LEU A 63 -5.44 6.84 -1.69
C LEU A 63 -6.84 6.59 -2.28
N GLU A 64 -7.46 7.61 -2.86
CA GLU A 64 -8.81 7.49 -3.41
C GLU A 64 -8.84 6.57 -4.64
N ASP A 65 -7.89 6.69 -5.58
CA ASP A 65 -7.78 5.75 -6.71
C ASP A 65 -7.56 4.29 -6.25
N LEU A 66 -6.72 4.06 -5.22
CA LEU A 66 -6.51 2.70 -4.69
C LEU A 66 -7.75 2.13 -3.99
N LYS A 67 -8.56 2.98 -3.33
CA LYS A 67 -9.84 2.54 -2.73
C LYS A 67 -10.84 2.14 -3.80
N GLU A 68 -10.91 2.86 -4.91
CA GLU A 68 -11.80 2.54 -6.04
C GLU A 68 -11.44 1.19 -6.69
N ARG A 69 -10.16 0.82 -6.70
CA ARG A 69 -9.68 -0.47 -7.23
C ARG A 69 -10.10 -1.69 -6.40
N LYS A 70 -10.62 -1.50 -5.18
CA LYS A 70 -11.06 -2.59 -4.28
C LYS A 70 -10.02 -3.72 -4.15
N LEU A 71 -8.82 -3.34 -3.72
CA LEU A 71 -7.69 -4.28 -3.61
C LEU A 71 -8.06 -5.51 -2.78
N GLU A 72 -7.69 -6.68 -3.28
CA GLU A 72 -7.92 -7.93 -2.56
C GLU A 72 -7.09 -7.99 -1.28
N ASN A 73 -7.67 -8.57 -0.23
CA ASN A 73 -6.98 -8.84 1.03
C ASN A 73 -6.46 -7.57 1.75
N ILE A 74 -7.05 -6.42 1.47
CA ILE A 74 -6.81 -5.16 2.18
C ILE A 74 -8.06 -4.81 3.00
N ASP A 75 -7.84 -4.51 4.27
CA ASP A 75 -8.88 -4.08 5.23
C ASP A 75 -9.04 -2.56 5.22
N ASP A 76 -7.92 -1.84 5.23
CA ASP A 76 -7.89 -0.38 5.23
C ASP A 76 -6.67 0.16 4.49
N ILE A 77 -6.84 1.34 3.87
CA ILE A 77 -5.76 2.15 3.35
C ILE A 77 -5.96 3.56 3.91
N ASN A 78 -4.91 4.14 4.49
CA ASN A 78 -4.98 5.51 5.01
C ASN A 78 -3.69 6.28 4.76
N ILE A 79 -3.78 7.60 4.85
CA ILE A 79 -2.64 8.50 4.76
C ILE A 79 -2.43 9.24 6.08
N LYS A 80 -1.20 9.28 6.57
CA LYS A 80 -0.82 9.99 7.80
C LYS A 80 0.32 10.95 7.57
N ALA A 81 0.34 12.04 8.35
CA ALA A 81 1.46 12.96 8.39
C ALA A 81 2.76 12.23 8.77
N PRO A 82 3.92 12.60 8.19
CA PRO A 82 4.12 13.69 7.23
C PRO A 82 3.75 13.37 5.76
N GLY A 83 3.34 12.14 5.42
CA GLY A 83 3.05 11.74 4.04
C GLY A 83 3.25 10.25 3.80
N PHE A 84 2.81 9.40 4.73
CA PHE A 84 2.91 7.95 4.60
C PHE A 84 1.58 7.34 4.18
N LEU A 85 1.61 6.53 3.13
CA LEU A 85 0.48 5.72 2.69
C LEU A 85 0.58 4.35 3.37
N ASN A 86 -0.43 4.01 4.15
CA ASN A 86 -0.43 2.85 5.04
C ASN A 86 -1.49 1.85 4.61
N PHE A 87 -1.20 0.57 4.79
CA PHE A 87 -2.04 -0.55 4.40
C PHE A 87 -2.23 -1.50 5.58
N ARG A 88 -3.49 -1.80 5.88
CA ARG A 88 -3.88 -2.89 6.78
C ARG A 88 -4.35 -4.07 5.94
N ILE A 89 -3.75 -5.23 6.17
CA ILE A 89 -4.06 -6.47 5.46
C ILE A 89 -5.25 -7.13 6.14
N SER A 90 -6.18 -7.65 5.35
CA SER A 90 -7.34 -8.38 5.88
C SER A 90 -6.90 -9.61 6.69
N PRO A 91 -7.44 -9.83 7.91
CA PRO A 91 -7.14 -11.02 8.71
C PRO A 91 -7.39 -12.34 7.96
N ILE A 92 -8.39 -12.37 7.06
CA ILE A 92 -8.74 -13.54 6.23
C ILE A 92 -7.56 -14.01 5.38
N PHE A 93 -6.71 -13.08 4.93
CA PHE A 93 -5.52 -13.42 4.15
C PHE A 93 -4.55 -14.31 4.93
N PHE A 94 -4.38 -14.04 6.22
CA PHE A 94 -3.51 -14.82 7.08
C PHE A 94 -4.12 -16.18 7.42
N GLN A 95 -5.43 -16.24 7.66
CA GLN A 95 -6.15 -17.49 7.94
C GLN A 95 -6.04 -18.48 6.76
N LYS A 96 -6.31 -18.03 5.52
CA LYS A 96 -6.16 -18.86 4.31
C LYS A 96 -4.75 -19.43 4.17
N LYS A 97 -3.74 -18.68 4.62
CA LYS A 97 -2.34 -19.09 4.56
C LYS A 97 -2.00 -20.15 5.63
N ILE A 98 -2.61 -20.05 6.81
CA ILE A 98 -2.48 -21.05 7.87
C ILE A 98 -3.16 -22.35 7.43
N ASP A 99 -4.36 -22.28 6.87
CA ASP A 99 -5.09 -23.46 6.37
C ASP A 99 -4.30 -24.23 5.31
N LEU A 100 -3.58 -23.50 4.44
CA LEU A 100 -2.74 -24.11 3.40
C LEU A 100 -1.56 -24.87 4.01
N ILE A 101 -0.88 -24.28 5.01
CA ILE A 101 0.24 -24.93 5.71
C ILE A 101 -0.24 -26.18 6.48
N LEU A 102 -1.42 -26.12 7.10
CA LEU A 102 -2.00 -27.26 7.83
C LEU A 102 -2.41 -28.41 6.89
N LYS A 103 -2.79 -28.10 5.64
CA LYS A 103 -3.11 -29.11 4.62
C LYS A 103 -1.87 -29.74 3.99
N GLU A 104 -0.76 -29.00 3.88
CA GLU A 104 0.52 -29.52 3.36
C GLU A 104 1.26 -30.43 4.36
N ASN A 105 0.85 -30.47 5.62
CA ASN A 105 1.39 -31.37 6.66
C ASN A 105 0.51 -32.61 6.93
N LYS A 106 -0.39 -32.95 6.00
CA LYS A 106 -1.10 -34.25 5.96
C LYS A 106 -0.66 -35.01 4.73
#